data_AF-M2Q8E9-F1
#
_entry.id   AF-M2Q8E9-F1
#
_cell.length_a   1.000
_cell.length_b   1.000
_cell.length_c   1.000
_cell.angle_alpha   90.00
_cell.angle_beta   90.00
_cell.angle_gamma   90.00
#
_symmetry.space_group_name_H-M   'P 1'
#
loop_
_entity.id
_entity.type
_entity.pdbx_description
1 polymer ?
#
loop_
_entity_poly.entity_id
_entity_poly.type
_entity_poly.pdbx_seq_one_letter_code
_entity_poly.pdbx_strand_id
1 'polypeptide(L)'
;MTPHNAAAGEEVRILSAAQAAEMDLPQDDFWLFDNKLATVMHFDEREGFQYADAVTAPDQVREFLEIRERVWDAAVSFREFVMT
;
A
#
# COMPACT_ATOMS: atom_id res chain seq x y z
N MET A 1 -1.96 12.64 9.30
CA MET A 1 -2.79 12.49 8.08
C MET A 1 -3.89 11.47 8.32
N THR A 2 -3.56 10.27 8.77
CA THR A 2 -4.49 9.14 8.95
C THR A 2 -5.76 9.40 9.76
N PRO A 3 -5.76 10.18 10.87
CA PRO A 3 -6.99 10.45 11.61
C PRO A 3 -8.03 11.25 10.81
N HIS A 4 -7.59 12.19 9.96
CA HIS A 4 -8.50 13.01 9.14
C HIS A 4 -9.05 12.22 7.96
N ASN A 5 -8.22 11.40 7.33
CA ASN A 5 -8.62 10.49 6.25
C ASN A 5 -9.65 9.47 6.73
N ALA A 6 -9.40 8.82 7.87
CA ALA A 6 -10.36 7.90 8.48
C ALA A 6 -11.66 8.62 8.87
N ALA A 7 -11.58 9.85 9.38
CA ALA A 7 -12.77 10.66 9.68
C ALA A 7 -13.56 11.07 8.41
N ALA A 8 -12.89 11.18 7.27
CA ALA A 8 -13.51 11.41 5.96
C ALA A 8 -14.13 10.15 5.34
N GLY A 9 -13.99 8.98 5.98
CA GLY A 9 -14.57 7.71 5.54
C GLY A 9 -13.62 6.82 4.73
N GLU A 10 -12.34 7.15 4.64
CA GLU A 10 -11.35 6.25 4.02
C GLU A 10 -11.15 5.00 4.89
N GLU A 11 -11.15 3.82 4.26
CA GLU A 11 -10.72 2.60 4.91
C GLU A 11 -9.19 2.50 4.85
N VAL A 12 -8.55 2.90 5.95
CA VAL A 12 -7.09 2.80 6.11
C VAL A 12 -6.77 1.59 6.98
N ARG A 13 -5.96 0.67 6.45
CA ARG A 13 -5.49 -0.53 7.16
C ARG A 13 -3.98 -0.49 7.31
N ILE A 14 -3.48 -1.01 8.42
CA ILE A 14 -2.06 -1.01 8.80
C ILE A 14 -1.61 -2.46 9.00
N LEU A 15 -0.51 -2.82 8.34
CA LEU A 15 0.22 -4.07 8.58
C LEU A 15 1.51 -3.73 9.32
N SER A 16 1.86 -4.49 10.36
CA SER A 16 3.13 -4.26 11.07
C SER A 16 4.32 -4.69 10.22
N ALA A 17 5.48 -4.07 10.45
CA ALA A 17 6.72 -4.44 9.76
C ALA A 17 7.13 -5.91 10.01
N ALA A 18 6.82 -6.46 11.19
CA ALA A 18 7.08 -7.86 11.49
C ALA A 18 6.22 -8.80 10.62
N GLN A 19 4.92 -8.54 10.51
CA GLN A 19 4.04 -9.31 9.63
C GLN A 19 4.42 -9.16 8.16
N ALA A 20 4.80 -7.95 7.72
CA ALA A 20 5.26 -7.71 6.36
C ALA A 20 6.50 -8.55 6.02
N ALA A 21 7.45 -8.65 6.97
CA ALA A 21 8.65 -9.48 6.82
C ALA A 21 8.33 -10.98 6.77
N GLU A 22 7.37 -11.46 7.59
CA GLU A 22 6.91 -12.85 7.56
C GLU A 22 6.22 -13.22 6.24
N MET A 23 5.62 -12.23 5.56
CA MET A 23 4.91 -12.42 4.29
C MET A 23 5.81 -12.28 3.05
N ASP A 24 7.10 -11.98 3.21
CA ASP A 24 8.05 -11.76 2.11
C ASP A 24 7.52 -10.75 1.06
N LEU A 25 7.02 -9.61 1.54
CA LEU A 25 6.44 -8.59 0.68
C LEU A 25 7.52 -7.76 -0.03
N PRO A 26 7.27 -7.35 -1.30
CA PRO A 26 8.10 -6.36 -1.96
C PRO A 26 8.21 -5.08 -1.14
N GLN A 27 9.36 -4.41 -1.24
CA GLN A 27 9.63 -3.17 -0.52
C GLN A 27 9.20 -1.92 -1.30
N ASP A 28 8.75 -2.10 -2.55
CA ASP A 28 8.31 -1.00 -3.38
C ASP A 28 6.95 -0.46 -2.91
N ASP A 29 6.89 0.85 -2.72
CA ASP A 29 5.64 1.56 -2.49
C ASP A 29 4.88 1.73 -3.80
N PHE A 30 3.57 1.50 -3.77
CA PHE A 30 2.74 1.67 -4.95
C PHE A 30 1.31 2.14 -4.63
N TRP A 31 0.67 2.76 -5.63
CA TRP A 31 -0.77 2.95 -5.66
C TRP A 31 -1.42 2.06 -6.70
N LEU A 32 -2.69 1.72 -6.47
CA LEU A 32 -3.54 1.00 -7.40
C LEU A 32 -4.81 1.80 -7.67
N PHE A 33 -5.14 1.95 -8.94
CA PHE A 33 -6.33 2.65 -9.42
C PHE A 33 -7.19 1.72 -10.27
N ASP A 34 -8.47 1.62 -9.93
CA ASP A 34 -9.53 0.89 -10.66
C ASP A 34 -9.17 -0.56 -11.07
N ASN A 35 -8.25 -1.19 -10.33
CA ASN A 35 -7.68 -2.50 -10.65
C ASN A 35 -7.04 -2.60 -12.06
N LYS A 36 -6.61 -1.47 -12.64
CA LYS A 36 -6.14 -1.39 -14.03
C LYS A 36 -4.83 -0.62 -14.20
N LEU A 37 -4.47 0.21 -13.22
CA LEU A 37 -3.26 1.01 -13.22
C LEU A 37 -2.60 0.84 -11.86
N ALA A 38 -1.34 0.43 -11.86
CA ALA A 38 -0.47 0.58 -10.70
C ALA A 38 0.51 1.72 -10.96
N THR A 39 0.94 2.40 -9.90
CA THR A 39 2.04 3.36 -9.98
C THR A 39 3.09 3.03 -8.94
N VAL A 40 4.30 2.66 -9.38
CA VAL A 40 5.43 2.37 -8.48
C VAL A 40 6.10 3.69 -8.10
N MET A 41 6.25 3.94 -6.81
CA MET A 41 6.71 5.22 -6.28
C MET A 41 8.21 5.19 -6.02
N HIS A 42 8.91 6.24 -6.45
CA HIS A 42 10.35 6.39 -6.24
C HIS A 42 10.62 7.52 -5.27
N PHE A 43 11.35 7.18 -4.20
CA PHE A 43 11.74 8.12 -3.15
C PHE A 43 13.26 8.27 -3.13
N ASP A 44 13.70 9.51 -2.99
CA ASP A 44 15.07 9.82 -2.58
C ASP A 44 15.13 9.95 -1.05
N GLU A 45 16.19 9.46 -0.43
CA GLU A 45 16.34 9.44 1.03
C GLU A 45 16.37 10.84 1.66
N ARG A 46 16.76 11.87 0.89
CA ARG A 46 16.88 13.26 1.37
C ARG A 46 15.77 14.15 0.85
N GLU A 47 15.36 13.93 -0.40
CA GLU A 47 14.42 14.80 -1.10
C GLU A 47 12.97 14.25 -1.08
N GLY A 48 12.77 13.00 -0.63
CA GLY A 48 11.46 12.39 -0.53
C GLY A 48 10.92 11.93 -1.89
N PHE A 49 9.60 11.97 -2.07
CA PHE A 49 8.95 11.50 -3.30
C PHE A 49 9.46 12.27 -4.53
N GLN A 50 9.89 11.52 -5.55
CA GLN A 50 10.43 12.07 -6.79
C GLN A 50 9.43 11.96 -7.94
N TYR A 51 9.01 10.73 -8.24
CA TYR A 51 8.09 10.41 -9.32
C TYR A 51 7.46 9.03 -9.10
N ALA A 52 6.48 8.69 -9.94
CA ALA A 52 5.93 7.34 -9.98
C ALA A 52 5.79 6.84 -11.42
N ASP A 53 6.20 5.60 -11.66
CA ASP A 53 6.11 4.95 -12.97
C ASP A 53 4.77 4.23 -13.14
N ALA A 54 4.10 4.47 -14.26
CA ALA A 54 2.80 3.89 -14.56
C ALA A 54 2.92 2.48 -15.15
N VAL A 55 2.27 1.51 -14.50
CA VAL A 55 2.16 0.12 -14.95
C VAL A 55 0.72 -0.16 -15.37
N THR A 56 0.53 -0.46 -16.66
CA THR A 56 -0.81 -0.70 -17.25
C THR A 56 -0.95 -2.05 -17.96
N ALA A 57 0.14 -2.79 -18.09
CA ALA A 57 0.11 -4.14 -18.67
C ALA A 57 -0.68 -5.08 -17.72
N PRO A 58 -1.76 -5.75 -18.17
CA PRO A 58 -2.66 -6.47 -17.27
C PRO A 58 -2.01 -7.61 -16.48
N ASP A 59 -0.99 -8.24 -17.04
CA ASP A 59 -0.17 -9.26 -16.39
C ASP A 59 0.67 -8.66 -15.25
N GLN A 60 1.27 -7.48 -15.46
CA GLN A 60 2.04 -6.81 -14.41
C GLN A 60 1.15 -6.18 -13.34
N VAL A 61 0.00 -5.59 -13.71
CA VAL A 61 -0.98 -5.06 -12.75
C VAL A 61 -1.51 -6.15 -11.81
N ARG A 62 -1.59 -7.40 -12.30
CA ARG A 62 -2.02 -8.55 -11.49
C ARG A 62 -1.11 -8.77 -10.28
N GLU A 63 0.20 -8.59 -10.41
CA GLU A 63 1.15 -8.78 -9.31
C GLU A 63 0.82 -7.84 -8.13
N PHE A 64 0.51 -6.59 -8.41
CA PHE A 64 0.09 -5.61 -7.41
C PHE A 64 -1.27 -5.92 -6.78
N LEU A 65 -2.21 -6.43 -7.58
CA LEU A 65 -3.52 -6.87 -7.06
C LEU A 65 -3.38 -8.03 -6.08
N GLU A 66 -2.51 -9.00 -6.40
CA GLU A 66 -2.21 -10.15 -5.53
C GLU A 66 -1.53 -9.69 -4.22
N ILE A 67 -0.61 -8.73 -4.29
CA ILE A 67 -0.01 -8.12 -3.10
C ILE A 67 -1.11 -7.47 -2.24
N ARG A 68 -1.97 -6.64 -2.84
CA ARG A 68 -3.08 -5.97 -2.12
C ARG A 68 -3.97 -7.00 -1.43
N GLU A 69 -4.41 -8.04 -2.13
CA GLU A 69 -5.28 -9.07 -1.55
C GLU A 69 -4.63 -9.76 -0.35
N ARG A 70 -3.35 -10.14 -0.48
CA ARG A 70 -2.60 -10.76 0.62
C ARG A 70 -2.51 -9.86 1.86
N VAL A 71 -2.17 -8.58 1.68
CA VAL A 71 -1.98 -7.66 2.81
C VAL A 71 -3.29 -7.19 3.41
N TRP A 72 -4.37 -7.10 2.62
CA TRP A 72 -5.65 -6.58 3.09
C TRP A 72 -6.24 -7.40 4.22
N ASP A 73 -6.19 -8.73 4.07
CA ASP A 73 -6.71 -9.69 5.05
C ASP A 73 -5.86 -9.73 6.33
N ALA A 74 -4.55 -9.47 6.21
CA ALA A 74 -3.62 -9.48 7.34
C ALA A 74 -3.54 -8.15 8.10
N ALA A 75 -3.82 -7.03 7.42
CA ALA A 75 -3.78 -5.69 7.99
C ALA A 75 -4.98 -5.43 8.91
N VAL A 76 -4.80 -4.65 9.97
CA VAL A 76 -5.87 -4.21 10.88
C VAL A 76 -6.31 -2.79 10.54
N SER A 77 -7.51 -2.39 10.94
CA SER A 77 -7.94 -1.00 10.68
C SER A 77 -7.05 0.00 11.43
N PHE A 78 -6.89 1.22 10.90
CA PHE A 78 -6.13 2.27 11.58
C PHE A 78 -6.64 2.53 13.01
N ARG A 79 -7.96 2.43 13.23
CA ARG A 79 -8.57 2.60 14.56
C ARG A 79 -8.12 1.52 15.54
N GLU A 80 -8.10 0.26 15.13
CA GLU A 80 -7.63 -0.85 15.97
C GLU A 80 -6.12 -0.73 16.22
N PHE A 81 -5.36 -0.34 15.18
CA PHE A 81 -3.92 -0.18 15.28
C PHE A 81 -3.52 0.84 16.36
N VAL A 82 -4.17 2.02 16.41
CA VAL A 82 -3.82 3.05 17.42
C VAL A 82 -4.30 2.75 18.84
N MET A 83 -5.07 1.67 19.03
CA MET A 83 -5.51 1.19 20.34
C MET A 83 -4.60 0.10 20.92
N THR A 84 -3.64 -0.39 20.14
CA THR A 84 -2.66 -1.43 20.51
C THR A 84 -1.36 -0.77 20.99
#